data_AF-A0AA42GZA7-F1
#
_entry.id   AF-A0AA42GZA7-F1
#
_cell.length_a   1.000
_cell.length_b   1.000
_cell.length_c   1.000
_cell.angle_alpha   90.00
_cell.angle_beta   90.00
_cell.angle_gamma   90.00
#
_symmetry.space_group_name_H-M   'P 1'
#
loop_
_entity.id
_entity.type
_entity.pdbx_description
1 polymer ?
#
loop_
_entity_poly.entity_id
_entity_poly.type
_entity_poly.pdbx_seq_one_letter_code
_entity_poly.pdbx_strand_id
1 'polypeptide(L)' 'MKLTKRHLRALKYLATVDGFAPQRSIPDGNGHTSTGGVSSATMSDLKTNGLVIYGKEPWHSLYGYRITPFGRAALRERE' A
#
# COMPACT_ATOMS: atom_id res chain seq x y z
N MET A 1 0.08 -13.28 -8.56
CA MET A 1 1.40 -12.61 -8.56
C MET A 1 2.25 -13.10 -7.39
N LYS A 2 3.58 -13.16 -7.51
CA LYS A 2 4.48 -13.39 -6.36
C LYS A 2 4.75 -12.07 -5.62
N LEU A 3 4.36 -11.98 -4.35
CA LEU A 3 4.65 -10.80 -3.52
C LEU A 3 6.15 -10.67 -3.26
N THR A 4 6.69 -9.49 -3.49
CA THR A 4 8.10 -9.16 -3.23
C THR A 4 8.23 -8.43 -1.90
N LYS A 5 9.46 -8.27 -1.39
CA LYS A 5 9.75 -7.49 -0.17
C LYS A 5 9.16 -6.07 -0.22
N ARG A 6 9.15 -5.44 -1.40
CA ARG A 6 8.59 -4.09 -1.59
C ARG A 6 7.07 -4.09 -1.42
N HIS A 7 6.39 -5.06 -2.04
CA HIS A 7 4.95 -5.26 -1.89
C HIS A 7 4.56 -5.48 -0.43
N LEU A 8 5.27 -6.38 0.27
CA LEU A 8 4.99 -6.70 1.67
C LEU A 8 5.18 -5.49 2.59
N ARG A 9 6.21 -4.67 2.37
CA ARG A 9 6.42 -3.45 3.16
C ARG A 9 5.31 -2.42 2.97
N ALA A 10 4.88 -2.19 1.74
CA ALA A 10 3.74 -1.31 1.46
C ALA A 10 2.45 -1.82 2.13
N LEU A 11 2.17 -3.12 2.02
CA LEU A 11 1.00 -3.74 2.66
C LEU A 11 1.07 -3.68 4.20
N LYS A 12 2.24 -3.91 4.79
CA LYS A 12 2.44 -3.78 6.25
C LYS A 12 2.13 -2.37 6.73
N TYR A 13 2.64 -1.35 6.05
CA TYR A 13 2.32 0.03 6.40
C TYR A 13 0.83 0.35 6.22
N LEU A 14 0.24 -0.02 5.08
CA LEU A 14 -1.19 0.23 4.84
C LEU A 14 -2.10 -0.54 5.81
N ALA A 15 -1.63 -1.64 6.40
CA ALA A 15 -2.36 -2.37 7.42
C ALA A 15 -2.46 -1.62 8.76
N THR A 16 -1.51 -0.72 9.06
CA THR A 16 -1.48 0.10 10.28
C THR A 16 -2.22 1.43 10.14
N VAL A 17 -2.57 1.83 8.91
CA VAL A 17 -3.32 3.06 8.66
C VAL A 17 -4.82 2.76 8.67
N ASP A 18 -5.60 3.58 9.38
CA ASP A 18 -7.05 3.59 9.25
C ASP A 18 -7.45 4.56 8.13
N GLY A 19 -7.91 4.02 7.00
CA GLY A 19 -8.31 4.81 5.84
C GLY A 19 -7.34 4.75 4.66
N PHE A 20 -7.22 5.87 3.93
CA PHE A 20 -6.36 5.99 2.76
C PHE A 20 -5.00 6.60 3.16
N ALA A 21 -3.94 6.24 2.45
CA ALA A 21 -2.62 6.82 2.64
C ALA A 21 -2.09 7.36 1.31
N PRO A 22 -1.63 8.62 1.24
CA PRO A 22 -1.02 9.14 0.02
C PRO A 22 0.26 8.36 -0.31
N GLN A 23 0.55 8.16 -1.59
CA GLN A 23 1.67 7.32 -2.02
C GLN A 23 3.01 7.70 -1.38
N ARG A 24 3.25 9.01 -1.23
CA ARG A 24 4.46 9.58 -0.61
C ARG A 24 4.67 9.21 0.86
N SER A 25 3.61 8.85 1.59
CA SER A 25 3.71 8.45 2.99
C SER A 25 3.92 6.95 3.15
N ILE A 26 3.65 6.17 2.11
CA ILE A 26 3.88 4.73 2.11
C ILE A 26 5.38 4.48 1.93
N PRO A 27 6.05 3.76 2.84
CA PRO A 27 7.47 3.52 2.76
C PRO A 27 7.84 2.70 1.52
N ASP A 28 9.01 2.99 0.98
CA ASP A 28 9.56 2.29 -0.17
C ASP A 28 9.99 0.85 0.17
N GLY A 29 10.57 0.18 -0.83
CA GLY A 29 11.10 -1.16 -0.67
C GLY A 29 12.17 -1.31 0.41
N ASN A 30 12.82 -0.22 0.82
CA ASN A 30 13.86 -0.14 1.84
C ASN A 30 13.32 0.32 3.20
N GLY A 31 12.07 0.77 3.28
CA GLY A 31 11.44 1.28 4.50
C GLY A 31 11.57 2.80 4.64
N HIS A 32 12.06 3.48 3.60
CA HIS A 32 12.27 4.93 3.61
C HIS A 32 11.09 5.64 2.93
N THR A 33 10.72 6.81 3.45
CA THR A 33 9.76 7.73 2.84
C THR A 33 10.44 8.95 2.22
N SER A 34 11.70 9.21 2.58
CA SER A 34 12.52 10.33 2.10
C SER A 34 12.80 10.32 0.60
N THR A 35 12.65 9.18 -0.06
CA THR A 35 12.83 8.97 -1.51
C THR A 35 11.56 9.23 -2.33
N GLY A 36 10.50 9.77 -1.71
CA GLY A 36 9.19 9.95 -2.34
C GLY A 36 8.22 8.78 -2.11
N GLY A 37 8.59 7.84 -1.24
CA GLY A 37 7.77 6.70 -0.84
C GLY A 37 7.79 5.54 -1.83
N VAL A 38 6.79 4.67 -1.74
CA VAL A 38 6.62 3.50 -2.59
C VAL A 38 6.52 3.89 -4.08
N SER A 39 7.15 3.09 -4.95
CA SER A 39 7.10 3.36 -6.40
C SER A 39 5.71 3.15 -6.99
N SER A 40 5.38 3.92 -8.01
CA SER A 40 4.09 3.80 -8.70
C SER A 40 3.88 2.43 -9.33
N ALA A 41 4.95 1.79 -9.81
CA ALA A 41 4.90 0.42 -10.31
C ALA A 41 4.42 -0.57 -9.24
N THR A 42 5.00 -0.51 -8.03
CA THR A 42 4.58 -1.36 -6.91
C THR A 42 3.13 -1.13 -6.51
N MET A 43 2.65 0.12 -6.52
CA MET A 43 1.24 0.40 -6.20
C MET A 43 0.28 -0.04 -7.29
N SER A 44 0.66 0.15 -8.57
CA SER A 44 -0.10 -0.35 -9.71
C SER A 44 -0.22 -1.88 -9.69
N ASP A 45 0.85 -2.58 -9.34
CA ASP A 45 0.84 -4.04 -9.19
C ASP A 45 -0.12 -4.48 -8.07
N LEU A 46 -0.01 -3.87 -6.89
CA LEU A 46 -0.90 -4.17 -5.76
C LEU A 46 -2.37 -3.88 -6.10
N LYS A 47 -2.64 -2.77 -6.77
CA LYS A 47 -3.99 -2.35 -7.19
C LYS A 47 -4.58 -3.32 -8.21
N THR A 48 -3.81 -3.67 -9.24
CA THR A 48 -4.24 -4.60 -10.30
C THR A 48 -4.55 -5.99 -9.74
N ASN A 49 -3.85 -6.40 -8.68
CA ASN A 49 -4.12 -7.67 -7.98
C ASN A 49 -5.18 -7.56 -6.88
N GLY A 50 -5.87 -6.42 -6.73
CA GLY A 50 -6.95 -6.24 -5.75
C GLY A 50 -6.51 -6.20 -4.28
N LEU A 51 -5.20 -6.06 -4.01
CA LEU A 51 -4.65 -6.03 -2.66
C LEU A 51 -4.79 -4.66 -2.00
N VAL A 52 -4.90 -3.61 -2.83
CA VAL A 52 -5.17 -2.24 -2.40
C VAL A 52 -6.21 -1.61 -3.33
N ILE A 53 -6.90 -0.59 -2.83
CA ILE A 53 -7.74 0.30 -3.63
C ILE A 53 -7.15 1.70 -3.64
N TYR A 54 -7.28 2.39 -4.77
CA TYR A 54 -6.98 3.82 -4.87
C TYR A 54 -8.29 4.59 -4.82
N GLY A 55 -8.34 5.63 -3.99
CA GLY A 55 -9.56 6.39 -3.78
C GLY A 55 -9.30 7.71 -3.07
N LYS A 56 -10.39 8.43 -2.80
CA LYS A 56 -10.37 9.70 -2.07
C LYS A 56 -10.68 9.45 -0.61
N GLU A 57 -9.94 10.11 0.28
CA GLU A 57 -10.27 10.07 1.69
C GLU A 57 -11.60 10.81 1.96
N PRO A 58 -12.52 10.28 2.79
CA PRO A 58 -13.82 10.92 3.00
C PRO A 58 -13.71 12.31 3.64
N TRP A 59 -12.68 12.50 4.48
CA TRP A 59 -12.50 13.66 5.34
C TRP A 59 -11.53 14.70 4.76
N HIS A 60 -10.74 14.32 3.75
CA HIS A 60 -9.69 15.15 3.17
C HIS A 60 -9.76 15.13 1.65
N SER A 61 -9.39 16.24 1.00
CA SER A 61 -9.34 16.31 -0.47
C SER A 61 -8.21 15.48 -1.11
N LEU A 62 -7.50 14.69 -0.31
CA LEU A 62 -6.35 13.89 -0.76
C LEU A 62 -6.78 12.52 -1.28
N TYR A 63 -6.12 12.10 -2.35
CA TYR A 63 -6.22 10.75 -2.87
C TYR A 63 -5.09 9.88 -2.32
N GLY A 64 -5.39 8.62 -2.09
CA GLY A 64 -4.44 7.68 -1.54
C GLY A 64 -4.83 6.23 -1.79
N TYR A 65 -4.12 5.34 -1.11
CA TYR A 65 -4.31 3.91 -1.18
C TYR A 65 -4.76 3.34 0.15
N ARG A 66 -5.66 2.37 0.11
CA ARG A 66 -6.13 1.63 1.29
C ARG A 66 -5.95 0.15 1.04
N ILE A 67 -5.52 -0.59 2.06
CA ILE A 67 -5.44 -2.06 1.99
C ILE A 67 -6.84 -2.67 1.98
N THR A 68 -7.07 -3.67 1.11
CA THR A 68 -8.33 -4.41 1.07
C THR A 68 -8.34 -5.56 2.09
N PRO A 69 -9.51 -6.15 2.39
CA PRO A 69 -9.57 -7.38 3.17
C PRO A 69 -8.72 -8.50 2.55
N PHE A 70 -8.71 -8.61 1.22
CA PHE A 70 -7.87 -9.56 0.48
C PHE A 70 -6.38 -9.27 0.65
N GLY A 71 -5.97 -7.99 0.58
CA GLY A 71 -4.59 -7.58 0.87
C GLY A 71 -4.14 -7.93 2.29
N ARG A 72 -5.03 -7.76 3.29
CA ARG A 72 -4.77 -8.16 4.68
C ARG A 72 -4.64 -9.67 4.86
N ALA A 73 -5.43 -10.46 4.12
CA ALA A 73 -5.32 -11.91 4.13
C ALA A 73 -3.99 -12.38 3.50
N ALA A 74 -3.67 -11.86 2.31
CA ALA A 74 -2.43 -12.19 1.60
C ALA A 74 -1.17 -11.79 2.39
N LEU A 75 -1.24 -10.75 3.23
CA LEU A 75 -0.16 -10.39 4.13
C LEU A 75 0.03 -11.44 5.23
N ARG A 76 -1.06 -11.91 5.85
CA ARG A 76 -1.03 -12.92 6.94
C ARG A 76 -0.50 -14.28 6.50
N GLU A 77 -0.74 -14.70 5.26
CA GLU A 77 -0.19 -15.95 4.71
C GLU A 77 1.33 -15.91 4.47
N ARG A 78 1.97 -14.75 4.67
CA ARG A 78 3.38 -14.49 4.35
C ARG A 78 4.18 -14.01 5.56
N GLU A 79 3.55 -13.90 6.72
CA GLU A 79 4.20 -13.70 8.02
C GLU A 79 4.44 -15.05 8.71
#